data_AF-A0AAW1QF69-F1
#
_entry.id   AF-A0AAW1QF69-F1
#
_cell.length_a   1.000
_cell.length_b   1.000
_cell.length_c   1.000
_cell.angle_alpha   90.00
_cell.angle_beta   90.00
_cell.angle_gamma   90.00
#
_symmetry.space_group_name_H-M   'P 1'
#
loop_
_entity.id
_entity.type
_entity.pdbx_description
1 polymer ?
#
loop_
_entity_poly.entity_id
_entity_poly.type
_entity_poly.pdbx_seq_one_letter_code
_entity_poly.pdbx_strand_id
1 'polypeptide(L)'
;MDGRAAVLLAATLCLVAGQAKEDVPASKFESVPARVLQAGEGNLEVLKERSSEEGFLDRLFNTDCYSDALASLGTDCKGLGHDQKNRLAVALANCQLSRLGAPTYRCSDSMSLKDCVEGMDDKAYHTFSEFFAHIDSMCLFLQNQNFQQATENTMNKLYSSSSAAAAHLDAINSSLGHHKQQLAEVEGRVLDLGVLQEDVLTTVTANLETARALESKADVLDQKLQQTLDHGEALLQKQTAVMNNLAELSDQEQQRAVEAVQHWKVAADSADVAFQHFEQFKDLQQELAGNYREIVDHSQDLRSALDLVLEYEQRSDAVLVRLLGQSWSISDLLFYAASGLAVIMATSLQTTQRARIPLFLLLVASFVAERVLLDKLHDWLGLGPFGQVMINVPMPRWLPPVSGLPTDEQHFLPLDLKKMVRWSAVAIALSYLARVIWGYRNYEELSYRAVLSIEAKMRESEESQMWNQQRSLIMRARKQGQILAARRRLQAPARGA
;
A
#
# COMPACT_ATOMS: atom_id res chain seq x y z
N MET A 1 0.19 -51.83 29.44
CA MET A 1 0.42 -50.43 29.86
C MET A 1 0.63 -49.65 28.58
N ASP A 2 -0.47 -49.13 28.02
CA ASP A 2 -0.62 -49.01 26.58
C ASP A 2 -1.19 -47.66 26.15
N GLY A 3 -0.44 -46.97 25.29
CA GLY A 3 -0.81 -45.75 24.56
C GLY A 3 -1.93 -45.95 23.54
N ARG A 4 -2.88 -46.86 23.80
CA ARG A 4 -4.08 -47.08 22.99
C ARG A 4 -5.34 -46.41 23.58
N ALA A 5 -5.30 -45.98 24.85
CA ALA A 5 -6.41 -45.28 25.48
C ALA A 5 -6.51 -43.78 25.09
N ALA A 6 -5.39 -43.13 24.73
CA ALA A 6 -5.38 -41.71 24.39
C ALA A 6 -5.93 -41.41 22.98
N VAL A 7 -5.80 -42.35 22.04
CA VAL A 7 -6.25 -42.15 20.64
C VAL A 7 -7.77 -42.34 20.49
N LEU A 8 -8.39 -43.16 21.34
CA LEU A 8 -9.83 -43.41 21.31
C LEU A 8 -10.66 -42.26 21.90
N LEU A 9 -10.13 -41.51 22.88
CA LEU A 9 -10.82 -40.36 23.48
C LEU A 9 -10.85 -39.14 22.54
N ALA A 10 -9.81 -38.92 21.74
CA ALA A 10 -9.77 -37.83 20.76
C ALA A 10 -10.73 -38.07 19.57
N ALA A 11 -10.92 -39.32 19.15
CA ALA A 11 -11.81 -39.66 18.04
C ALA A 11 -13.31 -39.54 18.40
N THR A 12 -13.68 -39.81 19.66
CA THR A 12 -15.07 -39.67 20.13
C THR A 12 -15.50 -38.23 20.40
N LEU A 13 -14.57 -37.31 20.65
CA LEU A 13 -14.89 -35.88 20.84
C LEU A 13 -15.14 -35.13 19.52
N CYS A 14 -14.65 -35.64 18.38
CA CYS A 14 -14.95 -35.05 17.06
C CYS A 14 -16.32 -35.46 16.48
N LEU A 15 -16.93 -36.56 16.92
CA LEU A 15 -18.20 -37.03 16.35
C LEU A 15 -19.46 -36.45 17.00
N VAL A 16 -19.34 -35.71 18.12
CA VAL A 16 -20.49 -35.12 18.83
C VAL A 16 -20.65 -33.62 18.54
N ALA A 17 -19.67 -32.96 17.92
CA ALA A 17 -19.74 -31.54 17.53
C ALA A 17 -20.44 -31.30 16.17
N GLY A 18 -21.07 -32.32 15.59
CA GLY A 18 -21.61 -32.29 14.22
C GLY A 18 -23.09 -31.92 14.07
N GLN A 19 -23.84 -31.69 15.15
CA GLN A 19 -25.27 -31.35 15.05
C GLN A 19 -25.71 -30.35 16.13
N ALA A 20 -25.28 -29.10 15.98
CA ALA A 20 -26.01 -27.95 16.49
C ALA A 20 -26.13 -26.95 15.34
N LYS A 21 -27.23 -27.05 14.59
CA LYS A 21 -27.65 -26.00 13.67
C LYS A 21 -28.20 -24.89 14.56
N GLU A 22 -27.32 -24.02 15.05
CA GLU A 22 -27.73 -22.76 15.66
C GLU A 22 -28.41 -21.93 14.56
N ASP A 23 -29.70 -21.67 14.75
CA ASP A 23 -30.41 -20.65 14.02
C ASP A 23 -29.76 -19.30 14.38
N VAL A 24 -28.85 -18.85 13.52
CA VAL A 24 -28.26 -17.51 13.59
C VAL A 24 -29.42 -16.51 13.49
N PRO A 25 -29.66 -15.67 14.51
CA PRO A 25 -30.66 -14.62 14.39
C PRO A 25 -30.23 -13.72 13.23
N ALA A 26 -31.13 -13.56 12.25
CA ALA A 26 -30.90 -12.76 11.06
C ALA A 26 -30.21 -11.44 11.43
N SER A 27 -29.12 -11.12 10.72
CA SER A 27 -28.42 -9.85 10.85
C SER A 27 -29.45 -8.72 10.85
N LYS A 28 -29.43 -7.88 11.89
CA LYS A 28 -30.38 -6.76 12.09
C LYS A 28 -30.28 -5.67 11.01
N PHE A 29 -29.44 -5.88 10.00
CA PHE A 29 -29.23 -5.04 8.83
C PHE A 29 -29.46 -5.87 7.57
N GLU A 30 -30.72 -6.20 7.30
CA GLU A 30 -31.09 -6.71 5.98
C GLU A 30 -30.94 -5.58 4.96
N SER A 31 -30.07 -5.77 3.98
CA SER A 31 -29.83 -4.78 2.92
C SER A 31 -31.13 -4.53 2.16
N VAL A 32 -31.57 -3.28 2.07
CA VAL A 32 -32.76 -2.92 1.30
C VAL A 32 -32.56 -3.29 -0.17
N PRO A 33 -33.47 -4.05 -0.81
CA PRO A 33 -33.34 -4.42 -2.21
C PRO A 33 -33.26 -3.19 -3.12
N ALA A 34 -32.31 -3.18 -4.05
CA ALA A 34 -32.06 -2.04 -4.96
C ALA A 34 -33.31 -1.59 -5.74
N ARG A 35 -34.20 -2.52 -6.10
CA ARG A 35 -35.47 -2.20 -6.79
C ARG A 35 -36.38 -1.29 -5.94
N VAL A 36 -36.43 -1.49 -4.63
CA VAL A 36 -37.29 -0.69 -3.73
C VAL A 36 -36.72 0.71 -3.56
N LEU A 37 -35.39 0.82 -3.50
CA LEU A 37 -34.70 2.12 -3.47
C LEU A 37 -34.92 2.91 -4.76
N GLN A 38 -34.78 2.27 -5.93
CA GLN A 38 -35.04 2.91 -7.23
C GLN A 38 -36.49 3.37 -7.38
N ALA A 39 -37.45 2.57 -6.91
CA ALA A 39 -38.86 2.96 -6.91
C ALA A 39 -39.13 4.15 -5.97
N GLY A 40 -38.56 4.13 -4.77
CA GLY A 40 -38.66 5.24 -3.82
C GLY A 40 -38.03 6.53 -4.34
N GLU A 41 -36.88 6.43 -4.99
CA GLU A 41 -36.18 7.55 -5.63
C GLU A 41 -37.02 8.19 -6.73
N GLY A 42 -37.54 7.40 -7.68
CA GLY A 42 -38.35 7.91 -8.78
C GLY A 42 -39.65 8.61 -8.30
N ASN A 43 -40.34 8.01 -7.33
CA ASN A 43 -41.55 8.62 -6.75
C ASN A 43 -41.25 9.94 -6.03
N LEU A 44 -40.11 10.02 -5.34
CA LEU A 44 -39.67 11.24 -4.68
C LEU A 44 -39.25 12.33 -5.68
N GLU A 45 -38.58 11.95 -6.77
CA GLU A 45 -38.18 12.87 -7.83
C GLU A 45 -39.38 13.54 -8.50
N VAL A 46 -40.44 12.77 -8.80
CA VAL A 46 -41.69 13.32 -9.35
C VAL A 46 -42.32 14.36 -8.41
N LEU A 47 -42.32 14.12 -7.10
CA LEU A 47 -42.83 15.11 -6.14
C LEU A 47 -41.94 16.35 -6.07
N LYS A 48 -40.61 16.17 -6.11
CA LYS A 48 -39.64 17.28 -6.10
C LYS A 48 -39.78 18.15 -7.36
N GLU A 49 -39.99 17.53 -8.51
CA GLU A 49 -40.26 18.25 -9.76
C GLU A 49 -41.52 19.10 -9.62
N ARG A 50 -42.63 18.52 -9.14
CA ARG A 50 -43.89 19.26 -8.91
C ARG A 50 -43.75 20.39 -7.89
N SER A 51 -42.97 20.20 -6.83
CA SER A 51 -42.65 21.25 -5.86
C SER A 51 -41.79 22.36 -6.48
N SER A 52 -40.88 22.02 -7.40
CA SER A 52 -40.05 23.02 -8.09
C SER A 52 -40.83 23.90 -9.09
N GLU A 53 -41.98 23.42 -9.56
CA GLU A 53 -42.92 24.22 -10.35
C GLU A 53 -43.65 25.27 -9.51
N GLU A 54 -43.72 25.12 -8.19
CA GLU A 54 -44.37 26.06 -7.29
C GLU A 54 -43.53 27.33 -7.17
N GLY A 55 -44.10 28.44 -7.64
CA GLY A 55 -43.43 29.73 -7.69
C GLY A 55 -43.56 30.52 -6.40
N PHE A 56 -42.94 31.71 -6.39
CA PHE A 56 -43.11 32.67 -5.29
C PHE A 56 -44.58 33.02 -5.01
N LEU A 57 -45.41 33.12 -6.05
CA LEU A 57 -46.83 33.44 -5.91
C LEU A 57 -47.58 32.32 -5.18
N ASP A 58 -47.19 31.06 -5.38
CA ASP A 58 -47.84 29.93 -4.71
C ASP A 58 -47.60 29.97 -3.20
N ARG A 59 -46.37 30.28 -2.77
CA ARG A 59 -46.06 30.49 -1.35
C ARG A 59 -46.77 31.69 -0.75
N LEU A 60 -46.96 32.75 -1.53
CA LEU A 60 -47.65 33.95 -1.08
C LEU A 60 -49.16 33.70 -0.85
N PHE A 61 -49.77 32.83 -1.66
CA PHE A 61 -51.17 32.44 -1.53
C PHE A 61 -51.38 31.12 -0.76
N ASN A 62 -50.31 30.55 -0.18
CA ASN A 62 -50.33 29.29 0.56
C ASN A 62 -50.90 28.12 -0.28
N THR A 63 -50.52 28.08 -1.56
CA THR A 63 -50.82 27.02 -2.53
C THR A 63 -49.62 26.12 -2.82
N ASP A 64 -48.52 26.28 -2.08
CA ASP A 64 -47.28 25.49 -2.11
C ASP A 64 -47.42 24.10 -1.45
N CYS A 65 -48.49 23.42 -1.83
CA CYS A 65 -48.97 22.19 -1.25
C CYS A 65 -47.96 21.03 -1.37
N TYR A 66 -47.25 20.92 -2.49
CA TYR A 66 -46.24 19.87 -2.67
C TYR A 66 -44.97 20.15 -1.87
N SER A 67 -44.55 21.41 -1.78
CA SER A 67 -43.40 21.81 -0.96
C SER A 67 -43.63 21.52 0.53
N ASP A 68 -44.82 21.83 1.05
CA ASP A 68 -45.21 21.54 2.43
C ASP A 68 -45.30 20.04 2.72
N ALA A 69 -45.88 19.27 1.78
CA ALA A 69 -45.97 17.82 1.91
C ALA A 69 -44.59 17.14 1.90
N LEU A 70 -43.65 17.63 1.07
CA LEU A 70 -42.27 17.14 1.04
C LEU A 70 -41.50 17.47 2.32
N ALA A 71 -41.71 18.65 2.90
CA ALA A 71 -41.10 19.01 4.18
C ALA A 71 -41.53 18.04 5.29
N SER A 72 -42.82 17.69 5.33
CA SER A 72 -43.39 16.74 6.29
C SER A 72 -42.85 15.31 6.09
N LEU A 73 -42.60 14.90 4.84
CA LEU A 73 -42.00 13.61 4.51
C LEU A 73 -40.54 13.52 5.00
N GLY A 74 -39.77 14.61 4.89
CA GLY A 74 -38.36 14.64 5.28
C GLY A 74 -38.09 14.51 6.78
N THR A 75 -38.96 15.05 7.63
CA THR A 75 -38.77 15.05 9.10
C THR A 75 -39.31 13.79 9.77
N ASP A 76 -40.41 13.23 9.26
CA ASP A 76 -41.23 12.29 10.04
C ASP A 76 -41.11 10.82 9.60
N CYS A 77 -40.41 10.50 8.50
CA CYS A 77 -40.34 9.14 7.98
C CYS A 77 -39.81 8.08 8.97
N LYS A 78 -39.05 8.47 10.01
CA LYS A 78 -38.54 7.54 11.05
C LYS A 78 -39.63 7.07 12.03
N GLY A 79 -40.73 7.82 12.15
CA GLY A 79 -41.80 7.61 13.12
C GLY A 79 -43.21 7.58 12.52
N LEU A 80 -43.34 7.54 11.18
CA LEU A 80 -44.63 7.56 10.49
C LEU A 80 -45.45 6.31 10.83
N GLY A 81 -46.34 6.45 11.82
CA GLY A 81 -47.39 5.46 12.08
C GLY A 81 -48.36 5.38 10.89
N HIS A 82 -49.21 4.34 10.87
CA HIS A 82 -50.19 4.16 9.79
C HIS A 82 -51.07 5.42 9.58
N ASP A 83 -51.48 6.09 10.65
CA ASP A 83 -52.34 7.28 10.57
C ASP A 83 -51.62 8.51 9.99
N GLN A 84 -50.32 8.65 10.25
CA GLN A 84 -49.51 9.74 9.68
C GLN A 84 -49.26 9.51 8.19
N LYS A 85 -49.03 8.25 7.77
CA LYS A 85 -48.95 7.87 6.34
C LYS A 85 -50.25 8.18 5.61
N ASN A 86 -51.39 7.84 6.22
CA ASN A 86 -52.72 8.14 5.67
C ASN A 86 -52.91 9.65 5.47
N ARG A 87 -52.59 10.47 6.48
CA ARG A 87 -52.70 11.94 6.37
C ARG A 87 -51.82 12.51 5.27
N LEU A 88 -50.57 12.05 5.18
CA LEU A 88 -49.66 12.50 4.14
C LEU A 88 -50.15 12.13 2.73
N ALA A 89 -50.68 10.91 2.56
CA ALA A 89 -51.24 10.49 1.29
C ALA A 89 -52.45 11.34 0.87
N VAL A 90 -53.32 11.70 1.83
CA VAL A 90 -54.46 12.59 1.58
C VAL A 90 -53.99 14.01 1.25
N ALA A 91 -52.97 14.53 1.95
CA ALA A 91 -52.40 15.83 1.65
C ALA A 91 -51.87 15.88 0.21
N LEU A 92 -51.06 14.88 -0.20
CA LEU A 92 -50.55 14.76 -1.56
C LEU A 92 -51.66 14.61 -2.60
N ALA A 93 -52.69 13.80 -2.31
CA ALA A 93 -53.85 13.65 -3.18
C ALA A 93 -54.61 14.95 -3.35
N ASN A 94 -54.80 15.73 -2.27
CA ASN A 94 -55.44 17.03 -2.34
C ASN A 94 -54.64 18.05 -3.16
N CYS A 95 -53.30 18.02 -3.09
CA CYS A 95 -52.46 18.85 -3.95
C CYS A 95 -52.74 18.56 -5.43
N GLN A 96 -52.82 17.27 -5.79
CA GLN A 96 -53.11 16.84 -7.15
C GLN A 96 -54.54 17.19 -7.58
N LEU A 97 -55.54 16.96 -6.72
CA LEU A 97 -56.94 17.25 -7.00
C LEU A 97 -57.16 18.76 -7.19
N SER A 98 -56.54 19.59 -6.35
CA SER A 98 -56.61 21.05 -6.46
C SER A 98 -56.05 21.56 -7.79
N ARG A 99 -54.90 21.03 -8.24
CA ARG A 99 -54.34 21.36 -9.58
C ARG A 99 -55.27 20.97 -10.72
N LEU A 100 -56.04 19.90 -10.56
CA LEU A 100 -57.01 19.42 -11.54
C LEU A 100 -58.37 20.13 -11.44
N GLY A 101 -58.55 21.09 -10.53
CA GLY A 101 -59.84 21.76 -10.28
C GLY A 101 -60.91 20.82 -9.71
N ALA A 102 -60.50 19.70 -9.11
CA ALA A 102 -61.38 18.72 -8.47
C ALA A 102 -61.61 19.07 -6.99
N PRO A 103 -62.70 18.60 -6.37
CA PRO A 103 -62.93 18.80 -4.94
C PRO A 103 -61.80 18.18 -4.10
N THR A 104 -61.42 18.88 -3.02
CA THR A 104 -60.43 18.40 -2.04
C THR A 104 -61.12 17.94 -0.76
N TYR A 105 -60.49 17.00 -0.05
CA TYR A 105 -61.06 16.31 1.10
C TYR A 105 -60.16 16.50 2.32
N ARG A 106 -60.65 17.21 3.34
CA ARG A 106 -59.88 17.44 4.56
C ARG A 106 -60.12 16.32 5.57
N CYS A 107 -59.04 15.77 6.10
CA CYS A 107 -59.08 14.79 7.18
C CYS A 107 -58.47 15.38 8.45
N SER A 108 -59.18 15.29 9.56
CA SER A 108 -58.70 15.79 10.86
C SER A 108 -57.80 14.76 11.56
N ASP A 109 -56.96 15.21 12.49
CA ASP A 109 -56.04 14.33 13.24
C ASP A 109 -56.75 13.27 14.09
N SER A 110 -58.02 13.50 14.44
CA SER A 110 -58.87 12.60 15.24
C SER A 110 -59.74 11.63 14.43
N MET A 111 -59.79 11.77 13.10
CA MET A 111 -60.63 10.93 12.24
C MET A 111 -59.91 9.64 11.85
N SER A 112 -60.65 8.52 11.78
CA SER A 112 -60.11 7.27 11.27
C SER A 112 -59.92 7.32 9.75
N LEU A 113 -59.05 6.44 9.21
CA LEU A 113 -58.87 6.33 7.75
C LEU A 113 -60.21 6.11 7.03
N LYS A 114 -61.07 5.26 7.61
CA LYS A 114 -62.38 4.93 7.03
C LYS A 114 -63.25 6.18 6.88
N ASP A 115 -63.36 6.98 7.94
CA ASP A 115 -64.19 8.18 7.95
C ASP A 115 -63.64 9.26 7.00
N CYS A 116 -62.32 9.29 6.83
CA CYS A 116 -61.62 10.20 5.92
C CYS A 116 -61.88 9.86 4.44
N VAL A 117 -61.94 8.58 4.07
CA VAL A 117 -62.11 8.15 2.67
C VAL A 117 -63.55 7.88 2.27
N GLU A 118 -64.49 7.74 3.21
CA GLU A 118 -65.90 7.41 2.94
C GLU A 118 -66.61 8.44 2.05
N GLY A 119 -66.20 9.71 2.12
CA GLY A 119 -66.76 10.79 1.30
C GLY A 119 -66.07 11.00 -0.06
N MET A 120 -64.99 10.28 -0.36
CA MET A 120 -64.20 10.48 -1.58
C MET A 120 -64.88 9.86 -2.80
N ASP A 121 -64.87 10.57 -3.92
CA ASP A 121 -65.22 10.01 -5.23
C ASP A 121 -64.12 9.06 -5.74
N ASP A 122 -64.47 8.18 -6.69
CA ASP A 122 -63.56 7.14 -7.22
C ASP A 122 -62.20 7.71 -7.65
N LYS A 123 -62.20 8.91 -8.25
CA LYS A 123 -60.98 9.60 -8.68
C LYS A 123 -60.12 10.05 -7.51
N ALA A 124 -60.71 10.61 -6.46
CA ALA A 124 -59.99 11.01 -5.26
C ALA A 124 -59.47 9.80 -4.49
N TYR A 125 -60.28 8.75 -4.35
CA TYR A 125 -59.87 7.51 -3.70
C TYR A 125 -58.71 6.82 -4.42
N HIS A 126 -58.75 6.76 -5.76
CA HIS A 126 -57.64 6.25 -6.57
C HIS A 126 -56.36 7.07 -6.37
N THR A 127 -56.46 8.40 -6.46
CA THR A 127 -55.31 9.30 -6.28
C THR A 127 -54.69 9.15 -4.90
N PHE A 128 -55.52 9.08 -3.86
CA PHE A 128 -55.10 8.80 -2.48
C PHE A 128 -54.37 7.45 -2.38
N SER A 129 -54.96 6.39 -2.93
CA SER A 129 -54.41 5.03 -2.84
C SER A 129 -53.05 4.90 -3.54
N GLU A 130 -52.88 5.60 -4.66
CA GLU A 130 -51.61 5.68 -5.40
C GLU A 130 -50.50 6.30 -4.54
N PHE A 131 -50.74 7.48 -3.97
CA PHE A 131 -49.76 8.11 -3.08
C PHE A 131 -49.50 7.28 -1.82
N PHE A 132 -50.55 6.70 -1.22
CA PHE A 132 -50.42 5.86 -0.04
C PHE A 132 -49.51 4.64 -0.28
N ALA A 133 -49.67 3.98 -1.42
CA ALA A 133 -48.85 2.81 -1.78
C ALA A 133 -47.36 3.15 -1.96
N HIS A 134 -47.03 4.42 -2.29
CA HIS A 134 -45.67 4.84 -2.58
C HIS A 134 -44.91 5.42 -1.38
N ILE A 135 -45.60 5.92 -0.36
CA ILE A 135 -44.99 6.54 0.83
C ILE A 135 -43.94 5.63 1.48
N ASP A 136 -44.19 4.32 1.59
CA ASP A 136 -43.25 3.40 2.23
C ASP A 136 -41.92 3.30 1.47
N SER A 137 -41.99 3.21 0.14
CA SER A 137 -40.79 3.17 -0.70
C SER A 137 -40.00 4.48 -0.63
N MET A 138 -40.68 5.62 -0.61
CA MET A 138 -40.07 6.95 -0.51
C MET A 138 -39.43 7.17 0.86
N CYS A 139 -40.11 6.80 1.95
CA CYS A 139 -39.56 6.89 3.29
C CYS A 139 -38.36 5.96 3.48
N LEU A 140 -38.41 4.74 2.95
CA LEU A 140 -37.28 3.83 3.03
C LEU A 140 -36.05 4.38 2.30
N PHE A 141 -36.25 4.96 1.11
CA PHE A 141 -35.20 5.66 0.38
C PHE A 141 -34.60 6.83 1.17
N LEU A 142 -35.45 7.70 1.72
CA LEU A 142 -35.01 8.85 2.53
C LEU A 142 -34.26 8.42 3.79
N GLN A 143 -34.73 7.38 4.49
CA GLN A 143 -34.04 6.83 5.65
C GLN A 143 -32.66 6.29 5.26
N ASN A 144 -32.54 5.61 4.12
CA ASN A 144 -31.26 5.13 3.62
C ASN A 144 -30.31 6.28 3.27
N GLN A 145 -30.79 7.35 2.60
CA GLN A 145 -29.97 8.54 2.33
C GLN A 145 -29.49 9.23 3.63
N ASN A 146 -30.40 9.41 4.59
CA ASN A 146 -30.06 9.99 5.89
C ASN A 146 -29.05 9.13 6.65
N PHE A 147 -29.19 7.80 6.57
CA PHE A 147 -28.23 6.87 7.16
C PHE A 147 -26.85 6.96 6.50
N GLN A 148 -26.79 7.00 5.17
CA GLN A 148 -25.55 7.18 4.41
C GLN A 148 -24.85 8.48 4.81
N GLN A 149 -25.57 9.60 4.81
CA GLN A 149 -25.02 10.90 5.18
C GLN A 149 -24.53 10.94 6.65
N ALA A 150 -25.31 10.36 7.58
CA ALA A 150 -24.89 10.26 8.98
C ALA A 150 -23.64 9.40 9.15
N THR A 151 -23.53 8.33 8.37
CA THR A 151 -22.37 7.42 8.37
C THR A 151 -21.12 8.12 7.82
N GLU A 152 -21.22 8.81 6.68
CA GLU A 152 -20.12 9.60 6.10
C GLU A 152 -19.62 10.67 7.07
N ASN A 153 -20.54 11.42 7.68
CA ASN A 153 -20.20 12.44 8.67
C ASN A 153 -19.48 11.84 9.89
N THR A 154 -19.91 10.67 10.33
CA THR A 154 -19.29 9.96 11.46
C THR A 154 -17.91 9.44 11.07
N MET A 155 -17.76 8.87 9.88
CA MET A 155 -16.47 8.39 9.37
C MET A 155 -15.46 9.53 9.24
N ASN A 156 -15.89 10.69 8.72
CA ASN A 156 -15.04 11.87 8.62
C ASN A 156 -14.58 12.39 10.00
N LYS A 157 -15.46 12.33 11.02
CA LYS A 157 -15.10 12.68 12.40
C LYS A 157 -14.13 11.67 13.02
N LEU A 158 -14.34 10.37 12.77
CA LEU A 158 -13.43 9.32 13.24
C LEU A 158 -12.05 9.47 12.60
N TYR A 159 -11.99 9.72 11.29
CA TYR A 159 -10.74 9.94 10.57
C TYR A 159 -9.98 11.16 11.12
N SER A 160 -10.66 12.30 11.27
CA SER A 160 -10.02 13.51 11.81
C SER A 160 -9.59 13.35 13.27
N SER A 161 -10.39 12.68 14.10
CA SER A 161 -10.03 12.38 15.49
C SER A 161 -8.85 11.41 15.58
N SER A 162 -8.78 10.40 14.70
CA SER A 162 -7.66 9.45 14.66
C SER A 162 -6.38 10.14 14.19
N SER A 163 -6.48 11.01 13.20
CA SER A 163 -5.35 11.82 12.72
C SER A 163 -4.83 12.75 13.82
N ALA A 164 -5.73 13.41 14.56
CA ALA A 164 -5.37 14.24 15.70
C ALA A 164 -4.72 13.42 16.82
N ALA A 165 -5.23 12.22 17.12
CA ALA A 165 -4.64 11.32 18.11
C ALA A 165 -3.22 10.89 17.71
N ALA A 166 -2.99 10.56 16.44
CA ALA A 166 -1.66 10.24 15.92
C ALA A 166 -0.69 11.42 16.07
N ALA A 167 -1.11 12.63 15.70
CA ALA A 167 -0.30 13.83 15.88
C ALA A 167 0.03 14.12 17.37
N HIS A 168 -0.93 13.85 18.28
CA HIS A 168 -0.68 13.96 19.72
C HIS A 168 0.35 12.93 20.21
N LEU A 169 0.29 11.69 19.73
CA LEU A 169 1.29 10.66 20.08
C LEU A 169 2.69 11.03 19.57
N ASP A 170 2.80 11.59 18.37
CA ASP A 170 4.08 12.08 17.83
C ASP A 170 4.65 13.25 18.65
N ALA A 171 3.79 14.17 19.09
CA ALA A 171 4.18 15.28 19.96
C ALA A 171 4.68 14.78 21.32
N ILE A 172 4.01 13.79 21.92
CA ILE A 172 4.43 13.16 23.18
C ILE A 172 5.78 12.46 23.00
N ASN A 173 5.96 11.69 21.93
CA ASN A 173 7.22 10.98 21.65
C ASN A 173 8.39 11.97 21.50
N SER A 174 8.15 13.10 20.83
CA SER A 174 9.13 14.18 20.67
C SER A 174 9.49 14.84 22.01
N SER A 175 8.49 15.13 22.86
CA SER A 175 8.71 15.68 24.20
C SER A 175 9.48 14.70 25.10
N LEU A 176 9.18 13.40 25.03
CA LEU A 176 9.90 12.36 25.77
C LEU A 176 11.38 12.30 25.35
N GLY A 177 11.68 12.49 24.07
CA GLY A 177 13.04 12.63 23.56
C GLY A 177 13.78 13.81 24.19
N HIS A 178 13.14 14.98 24.28
CA HIS A 178 13.71 16.16 24.90
C HIS A 178 13.98 15.97 26.39
N HIS A 179 13.03 15.39 27.14
CA HIS A 179 13.21 15.09 28.55
C HIS A 179 14.35 14.10 28.80
N LYS A 180 14.51 13.08 27.96
CA LYS A 180 15.63 12.15 28.04
C LYS A 180 16.98 12.85 27.87
N GLN A 181 17.06 13.84 26.98
CA GLN A 181 18.28 14.62 26.77
C GLN A 181 18.59 15.53 27.98
N GLN A 182 17.57 16.14 28.58
CA GLN A 182 17.74 16.91 29.82
C GLN A 182 18.18 16.05 31.00
N LEU A 183 17.63 14.83 31.14
CA LEU A 183 18.05 13.86 32.17
C LEU A 183 19.53 13.48 32.02
N ALA A 184 20.01 13.27 30.79
CA ALA A 184 21.42 12.98 30.53
C ALA A 184 22.34 14.18 30.87
N GLU A 185 21.87 15.41 30.65
CA GLU A 185 22.62 16.62 31.03
C GLU A 185 22.72 16.77 32.56
N VAL A 186 21.63 16.52 33.29
CA VAL A 186 21.63 16.56 34.76
C VAL A 186 22.52 15.47 35.35
N GLU A 187 22.49 14.26 34.79
CA GLU A 187 23.38 13.16 35.18
C GLU A 187 24.85 13.53 35.02
N GLY A 188 25.22 14.19 33.91
CA GLY A 188 26.57 14.71 33.70
C GLY A 188 26.99 15.75 34.75
N ARG A 189 26.10 16.69 35.09
CA ARG A 189 26.38 17.71 36.12
C ARG A 189 26.56 17.13 37.52
N VAL A 190 25.86 16.05 37.85
CA VAL A 190 26.02 15.35 39.15
C VAL A 190 27.39 14.67 39.24
N LEU A 191 27.88 14.08 38.13
CA LEU A 191 29.21 13.49 38.06
C LEU A 191 30.33 14.53 38.24
N ASP A 192 30.20 15.70 37.61
CA ASP A 192 31.16 16.80 37.76
C ASP A 192 31.21 17.34 39.21
N LEU A 193 30.06 17.41 39.89
CA LEU A 193 29.99 17.85 41.28
C LEU A 193 30.75 16.90 42.23
N GLY A 194 30.72 15.59 41.94
CA GLY A 194 31.45 14.58 42.72
C GLY A 194 32.97 14.71 42.60
N VAL A 195 33.48 15.15 41.45
CA VAL A 195 34.93 15.36 41.23
C VAL A 195 35.43 16.62 41.95
N LEU A 196 34.62 17.68 42.00
CA LEU A 196 34.94 18.92 42.72
C LEU A 196 35.00 18.75 44.25
N GLN A 197 34.27 17.78 44.81
CA GLN A 197 34.23 17.55 46.26
C GLN A 197 35.53 16.90 46.80
N GLU A 198 36.25 16.14 45.98
CA GLU A 198 37.53 15.50 46.33
C GLU A 198 38.67 16.53 46.39
N ASP A 199 38.69 17.50 45.47
CA ASP A 199 39.75 18.51 45.30
C ASP A 199 39.77 19.56 46.43
N VAL A 200 38.60 19.90 46.97
CA VAL A 200 38.46 20.82 48.10
C VAL A 200 39.03 20.19 49.39
N LEU A 201 38.89 18.87 49.56
CA LEU A 201 39.36 18.17 50.76
C LEU A 201 40.89 18.09 50.82
N THR A 202 41.57 17.89 49.69
CA THR A 202 43.03 17.82 49.60
C THR A 202 43.70 19.19 49.78
N THR A 203 43.04 20.26 49.33
CA THR A 203 43.58 21.62 49.40
C THR A 203 43.56 22.18 50.83
N VAL A 204 42.58 21.80 51.65
CA VAL A 204 42.48 22.22 53.05
C VAL A 204 43.54 21.55 53.93
N THR A 205 43.87 20.28 53.69
CA THR A 205 44.89 19.56 54.47
C THR A 205 46.31 20.07 54.20
N ALA A 206 46.62 20.43 52.96
CA ALA A 206 47.94 20.96 52.58
C ALA A 206 48.25 22.33 53.21
N ASN A 207 47.21 23.16 53.39
CA ASN A 207 47.35 24.47 54.02
C ASN A 207 47.53 24.40 55.55
N LEU A 208 47.13 23.30 56.20
CA LEU A 208 47.24 23.14 57.65
C LEU A 208 48.64 22.68 58.12
N GLU A 209 49.44 22.12 57.23
CA GLU A 209 50.80 21.65 57.51
C GLU A 209 51.85 22.77 57.47
N THR A 210 51.62 23.80 56.64
CA THR A 210 52.54 24.95 56.52
C THR A 210 52.48 25.88 57.75
N ALA A 211 51.35 25.91 58.46
CA ALA A 211 51.18 26.69 59.69
C ALA A 211 51.92 26.09 60.91
N ARG A 212 52.26 24.78 60.90
CA ARG A 212 52.93 24.10 62.03
C ARG A 212 54.46 24.19 61.98
N ALA A 213 55.06 24.70 60.91
CA ALA A 213 56.52 24.76 60.74
C ALA A 213 57.19 26.04 61.30
N LEU A 214 56.41 27.00 61.84
CA LEU A 214 56.93 28.28 62.30
C LEU A 214 57.16 28.39 63.83
N GLU A 215 56.97 27.31 64.58
CA GLU A 215 56.99 27.34 66.06
C GLU A 215 58.28 26.76 66.69
N SER A 216 59.42 26.76 65.98
CA SER A 216 60.70 26.30 66.58
C SER A 216 61.91 27.16 66.23
N LYS A 217 62.30 28.07 67.15
CA LYS A 217 63.69 28.42 67.54
C LYS A 217 63.70 29.69 68.42
N ALA A 218 64.03 29.52 69.70
CA ALA A 218 63.78 30.48 70.79
C ALA A 218 64.99 31.31 71.28
N ASP A 219 66.13 31.38 70.57
CA ASP A 219 67.33 32.10 71.08
C ASP A 219 67.69 33.41 70.35
N VAL A 220 66.81 33.91 69.47
CA VAL A 220 66.94 35.26 68.85
C VAL A 220 65.72 36.12 69.18
N LEU A 221 65.08 35.84 70.31
CA LEU A 221 63.79 36.40 70.70
C LEU A 221 63.91 37.72 71.49
N ASP A 222 65.04 37.99 72.13
CA ASP A 222 65.17 39.16 73.01
C ASP A 222 65.56 40.44 72.24
N GLN A 223 66.46 40.32 71.25
CA GLN A 223 66.97 41.49 70.53
C GLN A 223 66.05 41.98 69.40
N LYS A 224 65.10 41.15 68.95
CA LYS A 224 64.13 41.51 67.90
C LYS A 224 62.80 41.98 68.47
N LEU A 225 62.56 41.83 69.77
CA LEU A 225 61.30 42.14 70.45
C LEU A 225 60.88 43.60 70.28
N GLN A 226 61.83 44.54 70.30
CA GLN A 226 61.53 45.97 70.20
C GLN A 226 61.17 46.42 68.77
N GLN A 227 61.82 45.89 67.73
CA GLN A 227 61.42 46.12 66.34
C GLN A 227 60.12 45.37 65.96
N THR A 228 59.80 44.30 66.68
CA THR A 228 58.59 43.51 66.46
C THR A 228 57.37 44.15 67.10
N LEU A 229 57.52 45.01 68.12
CA LEU A 229 56.40 45.70 68.76
C LEU A 229 55.72 46.71 67.81
N ASP A 230 56.49 47.49 67.06
CA ASP A 230 55.94 48.43 66.06
C ASP A 230 55.32 47.70 64.87
N HIS A 231 55.87 46.55 64.46
CA HIS A 231 55.25 45.68 63.46
C HIS A 231 54.04 44.91 64.00
N GLY A 232 53.99 44.64 65.31
CA GLY A 232 52.90 43.95 65.99
C GLY A 232 51.62 44.77 66.01
N GLU A 233 51.72 46.09 66.19
CA GLU A 233 50.55 46.97 66.15
C GLU A 233 49.96 47.08 64.73
N ALA A 234 50.82 47.18 63.70
CA ALA A 234 50.38 47.16 62.30
C ALA A 234 49.80 45.79 61.87
N LEU A 235 50.34 44.69 62.41
CA LEU A 235 49.84 43.33 62.17
C LEU A 235 48.48 43.12 62.86
N LEU A 236 48.32 43.62 64.09
CA LEU A 236 47.06 43.58 64.83
C LEU A 236 45.98 44.43 64.14
N GLN A 237 46.33 45.61 63.61
CA GLN A 237 45.41 46.41 62.79
C GLN A 237 45.01 45.68 61.51
N LYS A 238 45.96 45.07 60.80
CA LYS A 238 45.66 44.30 59.58
C LYS A 238 44.87 43.03 59.89
N GLN A 239 45.15 42.32 60.99
CA GLN A 239 44.36 41.17 61.44
C GLN A 239 42.94 41.59 61.80
N THR A 240 42.77 42.72 62.48
CA THR A 240 41.44 43.22 62.84
C THR A 240 40.66 43.62 61.58
N ALA A 241 41.29 44.28 60.61
CA ALA A 241 40.67 44.61 59.33
C ALA A 241 40.32 43.36 58.52
N VAL A 242 41.21 42.36 58.47
CA VAL A 242 40.94 41.07 57.81
C VAL A 242 39.80 40.34 58.53
N MET A 243 39.75 40.37 59.86
CA MET A 243 38.70 39.71 60.63
C MET A 243 37.34 40.38 60.47
N ASN A 244 37.31 41.70 60.38
CA ASN A 244 36.09 42.45 60.06
C ASN A 244 35.62 42.15 58.63
N ASN A 245 36.52 42.10 57.65
CA ASN A 245 36.18 41.72 56.28
C ASN A 245 35.71 40.26 56.19
N LEU A 246 36.30 39.34 56.98
CA LEU A 246 35.87 37.93 57.03
C LEU A 246 34.49 37.79 57.70
N ALA A 247 34.23 38.56 58.75
CA ALA A 247 32.92 38.61 59.40
C ALA A 247 31.86 39.19 58.45
N GLU A 248 32.18 40.25 57.72
CA GLU A 248 31.31 40.85 56.72
C GLU A 248 31.03 39.89 55.56
N LEU A 249 32.04 39.18 55.04
CA LEU A 249 31.84 38.14 54.03
C LEU A 249 30.99 36.98 54.56
N SER A 250 31.22 36.56 55.81
CA SER A 250 30.44 35.51 56.47
C SER A 250 28.97 35.90 56.60
N ASP A 251 28.69 37.14 57.00
CA ASP A 251 27.31 37.65 57.08
C ASP A 251 26.67 37.76 55.70
N GLN A 252 27.45 38.14 54.68
CA GLN A 252 26.96 38.23 53.30
C GLN A 252 26.62 36.84 52.71
N GLU A 253 27.43 35.82 52.96
CA GLU A 253 27.15 34.44 52.55
C GLU A 253 25.95 33.85 53.33
N GLN A 254 25.81 34.19 54.62
CA GLN A 254 24.64 33.80 55.42
C GLN A 254 23.34 34.40 54.85
N GLN A 255 23.37 35.67 54.42
CA GLN A 255 22.21 36.32 53.80
C GLN A 255 21.83 35.68 52.46
N ARG A 256 22.82 35.38 51.60
CA ARG A 256 22.58 34.66 50.34
C ARG A 256 21.97 33.27 50.57
N ALA A 257 22.40 32.57 51.61
CA ALA A 257 21.81 31.29 51.98
C ALA A 257 20.34 31.41 52.38
N VAL A 258 19.98 32.45 53.14
CA VAL A 258 18.58 32.71 53.53
C VAL A 258 17.71 33.08 52.33
N GLU A 259 18.21 33.91 51.41
CA GLU A 259 17.50 34.25 50.17
C GLU A 259 17.32 33.03 49.27
N ALA A 260 18.36 32.20 49.12
CA ALA A 260 18.28 30.96 48.36
C ALA A 260 17.22 30.01 48.95
N VAL A 261 17.14 29.88 50.28
CA VAL A 261 16.11 29.06 50.94
C VAL A 261 14.70 29.59 50.67
N GLN A 262 14.49 30.90 50.63
CA GLN A 262 13.19 31.48 50.27
C GLN A 262 12.83 31.20 48.80
N HIS A 263 13.79 31.33 47.88
CA HIS A 263 13.57 30.99 46.47
C HIS A 263 13.25 29.50 46.28
N TRP A 264 13.95 28.62 47.01
CA TRP A 264 13.68 27.18 47.01
C TRP A 264 12.30 26.84 47.55
N LYS A 265 11.82 27.58 48.56
CA LYS A 265 10.47 27.37 49.10
C LYS A 265 9.39 27.68 48.08
N VAL A 266 9.50 28.80 47.36
CA VAL A 266 8.53 29.16 46.30
C VAL A 266 8.55 28.14 45.16
N ALA A 267 9.74 27.65 44.78
CA ALA A 267 9.88 26.60 43.77
C ALA A 267 9.25 25.28 44.21
N ALA A 268 9.45 24.87 45.47
CA ALA A 268 8.84 23.68 46.05
C ALA A 268 7.30 23.78 46.07
N ASP A 269 6.75 24.91 46.51
CA ASP A 269 5.30 25.14 46.51
C ASP A 269 4.71 25.07 45.10
N SER A 270 5.42 25.59 44.08
CA SER A 270 4.98 25.48 42.68
C SER A 270 5.04 24.06 42.12
N ALA A 271 5.99 23.25 42.60
CA ALA A 271 6.12 21.85 42.20
C ALA A 271 4.97 21.01 42.74
N ASP A 272 4.54 21.24 43.99
CA ASP A 272 3.41 20.55 44.60
C ASP A 272 2.10 20.80 43.82
N VAL A 273 1.86 22.04 43.38
CA VAL A 273 0.69 22.38 42.54
C VAL A 273 0.77 21.65 41.18
N ALA A 274 1.95 21.57 40.58
CA ALA A 274 2.15 20.84 39.33
C ALA A 274 1.90 19.33 39.48
N PHE A 275 2.32 18.72 40.60
CA PHE A 275 2.05 17.32 40.91
C PHE A 275 0.55 17.04 41.10
N GLN A 276 -0.19 17.94 41.75
CA GLN A 276 -1.64 17.82 41.89
C GLN A 276 -2.35 17.82 40.53
N HIS A 277 -1.93 18.68 39.60
CA HIS A 277 -2.45 18.67 38.23
C HIS A 277 -2.09 17.39 37.47
N PHE A 278 -0.92 16.83 37.73
CA PHE A 278 -0.47 15.58 37.09
C PHE A 278 -1.31 14.37 37.53
N GLU A 279 -1.66 14.27 38.82
CA GLU A 279 -2.58 13.23 39.31
C GLU A 279 -4.00 13.43 38.79
N GLN A 280 -4.53 14.67 38.73
CA GLN A 280 -5.83 14.95 38.09
C GLN A 280 -5.87 14.50 36.63
N PHE A 281 -4.78 14.74 35.88
CA PHE A 281 -4.69 14.33 34.49
C PHE A 281 -4.67 12.80 34.34
N LYS A 282 -4.01 12.11 35.26
CA LYS A 282 -3.94 10.64 35.31
C LYS A 282 -5.31 10.02 35.62
N ASP A 283 -6.07 10.60 36.53
CA ASP A 283 -7.43 10.13 36.84
C ASP A 283 -8.37 10.29 35.64
N LEU A 284 -8.34 11.45 34.97
CA LEU A 284 -9.08 11.69 33.71
C LEU A 284 -8.67 10.71 32.61
N GLN A 285 -7.37 10.44 32.47
CA GLN A 285 -6.86 9.44 31.52
C GLN A 285 -7.36 8.02 31.84
N GLN A 286 -7.42 7.64 33.11
CA GLN A 286 -7.92 6.34 33.54
C GLN A 286 -9.44 6.21 33.35
N GLU A 287 -10.20 7.27 33.62
CA GLU A 287 -11.65 7.32 33.36
C GLU A 287 -11.93 7.20 31.85
N LEU A 288 -11.17 7.93 31.03
CA LEU A 288 -11.27 7.81 29.57
C LEU A 288 -10.91 6.39 29.12
N ALA A 289 -9.80 5.82 29.58
CA ALA A 289 -9.38 4.46 29.24
C ALA A 289 -10.39 3.39 29.71
N GLY A 290 -11.07 3.62 30.84
CA GLY A 290 -12.16 2.80 31.34
C GLY A 290 -13.37 2.85 30.42
N ASN A 291 -13.84 4.06 30.07
CA ASN A 291 -14.96 4.26 29.16
C ASN A 291 -14.65 3.70 27.74
N TYR A 292 -13.41 3.85 27.27
CA TYR A 292 -12.97 3.23 26.01
C TYR A 292 -12.94 1.70 26.11
N ARG A 293 -12.49 1.11 27.23
CA ARG A 293 -12.56 -0.34 27.43
C ARG A 293 -13.98 -0.87 27.44
N GLU A 294 -14.92 -0.14 28.06
CA GLU A 294 -16.33 -0.50 28.08
C GLU A 294 -16.95 -0.47 26.67
N ILE A 295 -16.63 0.56 25.88
CA ILE A 295 -17.02 0.65 24.46
C ILE A 295 -16.38 -0.48 23.64
N VAL A 296 -15.13 -0.85 23.93
CA VAL A 296 -14.39 -1.93 23.26
C VAL A 296 -14.89 -3.32 23.66
N ASP A 297 -15.37 -3.49 24.90
CA ASP A 297 -16.01 -4.75 25.34
C ASP A 297 -17.41 -4.90 24.71
N HIS A 298 -18.13 -3.78 24.50
CA HIS A 298 -19.35 -3.75 23.69
C HIS A 298 -19.12 -3.84 22.17
N SER A 299 -17.86 -3.83 21.69
CA SER A 299 -17.53 -3.84 20.26
C SER A 299 -17.16 -5.22 19.71
N GLN A 300 -17.56 -6.31 20.36
CA GLN A 300 -17.45 -7.66 19.79
C GLN A 300 -18.01 -7.74 18.36
N ASP A 301 -19.11 -7.02 18.09
CA ASP A 301 -19.68 -6.84 16.74
C ASP A 301 -18.77 -6.04 15.79
N LEU A 302 -18.09 -5.00 16.29
CA LEU A 302 -17.19 -4.14 15.49
C LEU A 302 -15.91 -4.88 15.10
N ARG A 303 -15.37 -5.73 16.00
CA ARG A 303 -14.22 -6.59 15.68
C ARG A 303 -14.58 -7.64 14.64
N SER A 304 -15.75 -8.29 14.76
CA SER A 304 -16.21 -9.22 13.73
C SER A 304 -16.52 -8.54 12.40
N ALA A 305 -17.04 -7.31 12.40
CA ALA A 305 -17.28 -6.54 11.18
C ALA A 305 -15.97 -6.07 10.54
N LEU A 306 -14.98 -5.67 11.35
CA LEU A 306 -13.66 -5.26 10.85
C LEU A 306 -12.88 -6.46 10.31
N ASP A 307 -12.93 -7.61 10.97
CA ASP A 307 -12.35 -8.86 10.45
C ASP A 307 -13.06 -9.31 9.16
N LEU A 308 -14.38 -9.14 9.06
CA LEU A 308 -15.12 -9.44 7.83
C LEU A 308 -14.75 -8.49 6.68
N VAL A 309 -14.51 -7.21 6.96
CA VAL A 309 -14.06 -6.22 5.97
C VAL A 309 -12.62 -6.47 5.55
N LEU A 310 -11.73 -6.82 6.47
CA LEU A 310 -10.35 -7.20 6.18
C LEU A 310 -10.29 -8.52 5.39
N GLU A 311 -11.19 -9.47 5.68
CA GLU A 311 -11.35 -10.70 4.89
C GLU A 311 -11.96 -10.41 3.50
N TYR A 312 -12.84 -9.41 3.38
CA TYR A 312 -13.36 -8.95 2.08
C TYR A 312 -12.28 -8.26 1.24
N GLU A 313 -11.40 -7.47 1.85
CA GLU A 313 -10.25 -6.82 1.19
C GLU A 313 -9.28 -7.87 0.62
N GLN A 314 -8.81 -8.82 1.44
CA GLN A 314 -7.90 -9.89 1.00
C GLN A 314 -8.52 -10.81 -0.05
N ARG A 315 -9.82 -11.08 0.05
CA ARG A 315 -10.54 -11.91 -0.92
C ARG A 315 -10.80 -11.17 -2.22
N SER A 316 -10.93 -9.83 -2.19
CA SER A 316 -11.09 -9.02 -3.39
C SER A 316 -9.83 -9.02 -4.25
N ASP A 317 -8.63 -8.92 -3.65
CA ASP A 317 -7.35 -9.00 -4.35
C ASP A 317 -7.10 -10.38 -4.97
N ALA A 318 -7.36 -11.46 -4.24
CA ALA A 318 -7.21 -12.82 -4.75
C ALA A 318 -8.19 -13.11 -5.92
N VAL A 319 -9.41 -12.59 -5.84
CA VAL A 319 -10.40 -12.71 -6.92
C VAL A 319 -10.01 -11.84 -8.12
N LEU A 320 -9.52 -10.62 -7.89
CA LEU A 320 -9.05 -9.73 -8.95
C LEU A 320 -7.84 -10.32 -9.68
N VAL A 321 -6.86 -10.90 -8.97
CA VAL A 321 -5.68 -11.56 -9.56
C VAL A 321 -6.10 -12.80 -10.37
N ARG A 322 -7.06 -13.59 -9.87
CA ARG A 322 -7.61 -14.74 -10.60
C ARG A 322 -8.37 -14.32 -11.86
N LEU A 323 -9.14 -13.24 -11.80
CA LEU A 323 -9.81 -12.64 -12.95
C LEU A 323 -8.82 -11.99 -13.94
N LEU A 324 -7.76 -11.34 -13.45
CA LEU A 324 -6.68 -10.75 -14.26
C LEU A 324 -5.85 -11.82 -14.97
N GLY A 325 -5.66 -12.99 -14.35
CA GLY A 325 -5.04 -14.17 -14.97
C GLY A 325 -5.87 -14.76 -16.12
N GLN A 326 -7.19 -14.57 -16.10
CA GLN A 326 -8.12 -15.01 -17.14
C GLN A 326 -8.39 -13.94 -18.21
N SER A 327 -8.37 -12.66 -17.82
CA SER A 327 -8.69 -11.54 -18.71
C SER A 327 -7.54 -11.19 -19.65
N TRP A 328 -7.89 -10.77 -20.86
CA TRP A 328 -6.95 -10.33 -21.87
C TRP A 328 -6.78 -8.82 -21.75
N SER A 329 -5.61 -8.36 -21.33
CA SER A 329 -5.31 -6.92 -21.36
C SER A 329 -4.99 -6.50 -22.80
N ILE A 330 -5.46 -5.32 -23.20
CA ILE A 330 -5.19 -4.73 -24.52
C ILE A 330 -3.67 -4.62 -24.76
N SER A 331 -2.90 -4.33 -23.70
CA SER A 331 -1.44 -4.26 -23.78
C SER A 331 -0.79 -5.61 -24.11
N ASP A 332 -1.36 -6.72 -23.63
CA ASP A 332 -0.87 -8.07 -23.91
C ASP A 332 -1.13 -8.42 -25.39
N LEU A 333 -2.32 -8.12 -25.90
CA LEU A 333 -2.67 -8.28 -27.32
C LEU A 333 -1.73 -7.50 -28.25
N LEU A 334 -1.46 -6.23 -27.94
CA LEU A 334 -0.57 -5.38 -28.73
C LEU A 334 0.87 -5.92 -28.72
N PHE A 335 1.37 -6.38 -27.57
CA PHE A 335 2.73 -6.93 -27.46
C PHE A 335 2.90 -8.20 -28.31
N TYR A 336 1.96 -9.15 -28.23
CA TYR A 336 2.05 -10.39 -29.00
C TYR A 336 1.80 -10.18 -30.50
N ALA A 337 0.93 -9.23 -30.87
CA ALA A 337 0.75 -8.82 -32.26
C ALA A 337 2.03 -8.18 -32.85
N ALA A 338 2.65 -7.26 -32.11
CA ALA A 338 3.92 -6.63 -32.50
C ALA A 338 5.05 -7.66 -32.59
N SER A 339 5.13 -8.61 -31.65
CA SER A 339 6.11 -9.69 -31.65
C SER A 339 5.91 -10.63 -32.85
N GLY A 340 4.67 -10.97 -33.19
CA GLY A 340 4.35 -11.75 -34.39
C GLY A 340 4.78 -11.03 -35.68
N LEU A 341 4.52 -9.73 -35.80
CA LEU A 341 5.00 -8.91 -36.91
C LEU A 341 6.53 -8.88 -36.99
N ALA A 342 7.22 -8.73 -35.85
CA ALA A 342 8.67 -8.76 -35.79
C ALA A 342 9.24 -10.10 -36.25
N VAL A 343 8.62 -11.24 -35.89
CA VAL A 343 9.01 -12.57 -36.40
C VAL A 343 8.82 -12.66 -37.91
N ILE A 344 7.72 -12.14 -38.46
CA ILE A 344 7.48 -12.12 -39.92
C ILE A 344 8.57 -11.28 -40.61
N MET A 345 8.86 -10.10 -40.07
CA MET A 345 9.87 -9.20 -40.63
C MET A 345 11.27 -9.83 -40.57
N ALA A 346 11.66 -10.42 -39.43
CA ALA A 346 12.96 -11.05 -39.24
C ALA A 346 13.15 -12.35 -40.05
N THR A 347 12.06 -13.02 -40.43
CA THR A 347 12.07 -14.26 -41.22
C THR A 347 11.71 -14.06 -42.70
N SER A 348 11.60 -12.80 -43.14
CA SER A 348 11.38 -12.45 -44.55
C SER A 348 12.59 -12.72 -45.44
N LEU A 349 13.80 -12.79 -44.87
CA LEU A 349 15.02 -13.14 -45.60
C LEU A 349 15.08 -14.65 -45.86
N GLN A 350 15.53 -15.03 -47.06
CA GLN A 350 15.71 -16.43 -47.46
C GLN A 350 16.64 -17.20 -46.49
N THR A 351 17.58 -16.50 -45.85
CA THR A 351 18.53 -17.08 -44.88
C THR A 351 17.88 -17.53 -43.58
N THR A 352 16.79 -16.87 -43.16
CA THR A 352 16.13 -17.10 -41.87
C THR A 352 14.74 -17.74 -42.02
N GLN A 353 14.33 -18.10 -43.24
CA GLN A 353 13.00 -18.67 -43.51
C GLN A 353 12.74 -19.98 -42.73
N ARG A 354 13.78 -20.81 -42.51
CA ARG A 354 13.69 -22.03 -41.69
C ARG A 354 13.47 -21.77 -40.20
N ALA A 355 13.72 -20.55 -39.72
CA ALA A 355 13.53 -20.16 -38.32
C ALA A 355 12.08 -19.74 -38.00
N ARG A 356 11.22 -19.58 -39.01
CA ARG A 356 9.86 -19.04 -38.84
C ARG A 356 8.96 -19.89 -37.93
N ILE A 357 8.82 -21.17 -38.24
CA ILE A 357 7.99 -22.10 -37.44
C ILE A 357 8.45 -22.19 -35.98
N PRO A 358 9.75 -22.42 -35.67
CA PRO A 358 10.19 -22.50 -34.27
C PRO A 358 10.06 -21.18 -33.51
N LEU A 359 10.20 -20.01 -34.16
CA LEU A 359 9.96 -18.72 -33.51
C LEU A 359 8.49 -18.49 -33.17
N PHE A 360 7.56 -18.89 -34.05
CA PHE A 360 6.12 -18.86 -33.73
C PHE A 360 5.76 -19.84 -32.62
N LEU A 361 6.34 -21.04 -32.61
CA LEU A 361 6.15 -21.99 -31.51
C LEU A 361 6.68 -21.45 -30.19
N LEU A 362 7.83 -20.77 -30.19
CA LEU A 362 8.38 -20.11 -29.00
C LEU A 362 7.45 -19.00 -28.49
N LEU A 363 6.86 -18.19 -29.39
CA LEU A 363 5.90 -17.14 -29.05
C LEU A 363 4.62 -17.72 -28.42
N VAL A 364 4.10 -18.82 -28.96
CA VAL A 364 2.93 -19.51 -28.39
C VAL A 364 3.29 -20.14 -27.05
N ALA A 365 4.47 -20.77 -26.94
CA ALA A 365 4.94 -21.34 -25.69
C ALA A 365 5.14 -20.28 -24.60
N SER A 366 5.65 -19.09 -24.93
CA SER A 366 5.80 -17.99 -23.97
C SER A 366 4.45 -17.48 -23.49
N PHE A 367 3.45 -17.39 -24.37
CA PHE A 367 2.09 -17.00 -24.01
C PHE A 367 1.44 -18.01 -23.05
N VAL A 368 1.56 -19.30 -23.34
CA VAL A 368 1.05 -20.37 -22.47
C VAL A 368 1.78 -20.38 -21.14
N ALA A 369 3.11 -20.22 -21.14
CA ALA A 369 3.91 -20.16 -19.92
C ALA A 369 3.51 -18.97 -19.04
N GLU A 370 3.28 -17.79 -19.61
CA GLU A 370 2.79 -16.61 -18.89
C GLU A 370 1.46 -16.90 -18.19
N ARG A 371 0.50 -17.56 -18.87
CA ARG A 371 -0.81 -17.90 -18.30
C ARG A 371 -0.74 -18.98 -17.22
N VAL A 372 0.04 -20.03 -17.44
CA VAL A 372 0.23 -21.12 -16.47
C VAL A 372 0.97 -20.61 -15.23
N LEU A 373 1.97 -19.74 -15.39
CA LEU A 373 2.67 -19.13 -14.26
C LEU A 373 1.74 -18.23 -13.46
N LEU A 374 0.91 -17.40 -14.10
CA LEU A 374 -0.06 -16.55 -13.39
C LEU A 374 -1.14 -17.36 -12.66
N ASP A 375 -1.60 -18.48 -13.24
CA ASP A 375 -2.59 -19.37 -12.61
C ASP A 375 -1.99 -20.17 -11.45
N LYS A 376 -0.71 -20.58 -11.52
CA LYS A 376 -0.06 -21.39 -10.49
C LYS A 376 0.60 -20.59 -9.37
N LEU A 377 1.04 -19.36 -9.64
CA LEU A 377 1.65 -18.50 -8.63
C LEU A 377 0.64 -17.55 -7.97
N HIS A 378 -0.68 -17.68 -8.18
CA HIS A 378 -1.67 -16.73 -7.66
C HIS A 378 -1.57 -16.52 -6.14
N ASP A 379 -1.14 -17.54 -5.38
CA ASP A 379 -0.97 -17.47 -3.92
C ASP A 379 0.23 -16.61 -3.47
N TRP A 380 1.16 -16.33 -4.38
CA TRP A 380 2.38 -15.57 -4.14
C TRP A 380 2.42 -14.23 -4.89
N LEU A 381 1.35 -13.92 -5.63
CA LEU A 381 1.23 -12.72 -6.47
C LEU A 381 0.41 -11.68 -5.72
N GLY A 382 1.01 -10.52 -5.46
CA GLY A 382 0.33 -9.34 -4.91
C GLY A 382 0.02 -8.31 -6.00
N LEU A 383 -0.97 -7.46 -5.74
CA LEU A 383 -1.27 -6.29 -6.58
C LEU A 383 -0.41 -5.10 -6.12
N GLY A 384 0.42 -4.57 -7.01
CA GLY A 384 1.15 -3.33 -6.75
C GLY A 384 0.25 -2.10 -6.82
N PRO A 385 0.72 -0.92 -6.34
CA PRO A 385 -0.05 0.32 -6.27
C PRO A 385 -0.58 0.86 -7.62
N PHE A 386 -0.12 0.28 -8.74
CA PHE A 386 -0.56 0.62 -10.09
C PHE A 386 -1.30 -0.54 -10.80
N GLY A 387 -1.79 -1.54 -10.06
CA GLY A 387 -2.46 -2.72 -10.63
C GLY A 387 -1.54 -3.67 -11.38
N GLN A 388 -0.23 -3.62 -11.12
CA GLN A 388 0.76 -4.55 -11.70
C GLN A 388 0.86 -5.80 -10.84
N VAL A 389 0.96 -6.97 -11.48
CA VAL A 389 1.10 -8.25 -10.77
C VAL A 389 2.56 -8.43 -10.35
N MET A 390 2.83 -8.38 -9.04
CA MET A 390 4.19 -8.45 -8.49
C MET A 390 4.38 -9.73 -7.69
N ILE A 391 5.53 -10.39 -7.86
CA ILE A 391 5.90 -11.51 -6.98
C ILE A 391 6.57 -10.92 -5.74
N ASN A 392 6.00 -11.15 -4.56
CA ASN A 392 6.66 -10.82 -3.30
C ASN A 392 7.56 -11.97 -2.89
N VAL A 393 8.84 -11.90 -3.27
CA VAL A 393 9.86 -12.84 -2.80
C VAL A 393 10.53 -12.25 -1.56
N PRO A 394 10.60 -12.98 -0.42
CA PRO A 394 11.28 -12.49 0.77
C PRO A 394 12.77 -12.31 0.46
N MET A 395 13.29 -11.10 0.69
CA MET A 395 14.70 -10.82 0.48
C MET A 395 15.58 -11.64 1.45
N PRO A 396 16.66 -12.25 0.96
CA PRO A 396 17.68 -12.83 1.82
C PRO A 396 18.34 -11.75 2.70
N ARG A 397 18.62 -12.08 3.97
CA ARG A 397 19.22 -11.16 4.97
C ARG A 397 20.57 -10.55 4.61
N TRP A 398 21.20 -10.94 3.51
CA TRP A 398 22.54 -10.49 3.09
C TRP A 398 22.53 -9.29 2.15
N LEU A 399 21.36 -8.84 1.67
CA LEU A 399 21.24 -7.65 0.82
C LEU A 399 21.03 -6.38 1.67
N PRO A 400 21.74 -5.28 1.38
CA PRO A 400 21.57 -4.02 2.09
C PRO A 400 20.17 -3.42 1.82
N PRO A 401 19.54 -2.78 2.82
CA PRO A 401 18.25 -2.13 2.66
C PRO A 401 18.35 -0.98 1.64
N VAL A 402 17.37 -0.92 0.73
CA VAL A 402 17.29 0.13 -0.30
C VAL A 402 16.80 1.42 0.35
N SER A 403 17.63 2.46 0.34
CA SER A 403 17.30 3.77 0.88
C SER A 403 16.18 4.43 0.07
N GLY A 404 15.05 4.74 0.71
CA GLY A 404 13.95 5.51 0.12
C GLY A 404 12.54 4.89 0.20
N LEU A 405 12.38 3.71 0.80
CA LEU A 405 11.07 3.04 0.98
C LEU A 405 10.67 2.95 2.47
N PRO A 406 9.37 3.09 2.79
CA PRO A 406 8.84 2.93 4.15
C PRO A 406 9.15 1.55 4.73
N THR A 407 9.34 1.47 6.05
CA THR A 407 9.94 0.32 6.77
C THR A 407 9.20 -1.02 6.62
N ASP A 408 7.91 -1.01 6.25
CA ASP A 408 7.13 -2.24 6.01
C ASP A 408 7.38 -2.88 4.63
N GLU A 409 7.80 -2.12 3.62
CA GLU A 409 8.02 -2.63 2.25
C GLU A 409 9.47 -3.05 1.97
N GLN A 410 10.40 -2.85 2.92
CA GLN A 410 11.84 -3.07 2.70
C GLN A 410 12.26 -4.53 2.47
N HIS A 411 11.36 -5.50 2.66
CA HIS A 411 11.68 -6.93 2.62
C HIS A 411 11.27 -7.64 1.32
N PHE A 412 10.61 -6.96 0.39
CA PHE A 412 10.11 -7.58 -0.83
C PHE A 412 10.64 -6.88 -2.09
N LEU A 413 11.12 -7.67 -3.04
CA LEU A 413 11.60 -7.15 -4.31
C LEU A 413 10.47 -7.24 -5.35
N PRO A 414 9.90 -6.11 -5.81
CA PRO A 414 8.79 -6.12 -6.76
C PRO A 414 9.29 -6.57 -8.13
N LEU A 415 9.09 -7.85 -8.45
CA LEU A 415 9.42 -8.40 -9.76
C LEU A 415 8.15 -8.57 -10.60
N ASP A 416 8.14 -7.89 -11.75
CA ASP A 416 7.08 -8.01 -12.76
C ASP A 416 7.28 -9.34 -13.54
N LEU A 417 6.49 -10.34 -13.15
CA LEU A 417 6.53 -11.69 -13.72
C LEU A 417 6.30 -11.67 -15.25
N LYS A 418 5.39 -10.82 -15.74
CA LYS A 418 5.09 -10.72 -17.18
C LYS A 418 6.33 -10.23 -17.94
N LYS A 419 7.02 -9.21 -17.43
CA LYS A 419 8.25 -8.71 -18.04
C LYS A 419 9.34 -9.79 -18.05
N MET A 420 9.55 -10.52 -16.95
CA MET A 420 10.58 -11.56 -16.91
C MET A 420 10.37 -12.66 -17.96
N VAL A 421 9.15 -13.18 -18.07
CA VAL A 421 8.81 -14.22 -19.07
C VAL A 421 9.04 -13.69 -20.50
N ARG A 422 8.59 -12.47 -20.79
CA ARG A 422 8.75 -11.85 -22.12
C ARG A 422 10.21 -11.61 -22.50
N TRP A 423 11.01 -11.06 -21.59
CA TRP A 423 12.43 -10.82 -21.85
C TRP A 423 13.22 -12.12 -22.03
N SER A 424 12.86 -13.18 -21.29
CA SER A 424 13.47 -14.50 -21.47
C SER A 424 13.15 -15.09 -22.85
N ALA A 425 11.91 -14.98 -23.32
CA ALA A 425 11.50 -15.44 -24.65
C ALA A 425 12.21 -14.67 -25.77
N VAL A 426 12.36 -13.35 -25.62
CA VAL A 426 13.10 -12.51 -26.58
C VAL A 426 14.58 -12.91 -26.63
N ALA A 427 15.22 -13.15 -25.48
CA ALA A 427 16.61 -13.60 -25.43
C ALA A 427 16.81 -14.95 -26.13
N ILE A 428 15.89 -15.91 -25.90
CA ILE A 428 15.90 -17.21 -26.57
C ILE A 428 15.70 -17.03 -28.09
N ALA A 429 14.74 -16.21 -28.52
CA ALA A 429 14.47 -15.93 -29.93
C ALA A 429 15.69 -15.34 -30.65
N LEU A 430 16.35 -14.35 -30.02
CA LEU A 430 17.56 -13.72 -30.57
C LEU A 430 18.73 -14.71 -30.65
N SER A 431 18.92 -15.54 -29.62
CA SER A 431 19.97 -16.57 -29.63
C SER A 431 19.75 -17.61 -30.74
N TYR A 432 18.49 -17.99 -30.99
CA TYR A 432 18.12 -18.94 -32.03
C TYR A 432 18.31 -18.33 -33.43
N LEU A 433 17.90 -17.08 -33.62
CA LEU A 433 18.16 -16.34 -34.86
C LEU A 433 19.66 -16.22 -35.15
N ALA A 434 20.46 -15.85 -34.14
CA ALA A 434 21.92 -15.77 -34.28
C ALA A 434 22.51 -17.13 -34.68
N ARG A 435 22.04 -18.24 -34.08
CA ARG A 435 22.48 -19.60 -34.44
C ARG A 435 22.12 -19.98 -35.87
N VAL A 436 20.91 -19.64 -36.34
CA VAL A 436 20.48 -19.92 -37.71
C VAL A 436 21.27 -19.08 -38.72
N ILE A 437 21.52 -17.81 -38.41
CA ILE A 437 22.34 -16.92 -39.24
C ILE A 437 23.77 -17.44 -39.32
N TRP A 438 24.38 -17.83 -38.20
CA TRP A 438 25.74 -18.39 -38.20
C TRP A 438 25.81 -19.74 -38.92
N GLY A 439 24.80 -20.59 -38.74
CA GLY A 439 24.70 -21.90 -39.36
C GLY A 439 24.29 -21.88 -40.84
N TYR A 440 23.94 -20.72 -41.39
CA TYR A 440 23.53 -20.59 -42.78
C TYR A 440 24.73 -20.77 -43.70
N ARG A 441 24.89 -21.98 -44.22
CA ARG A 441 25.79 -22.29 -45.32
C ARG A 441 25.02 -22.17 -46.62
N ASN A 442 25.50 -21.40 -47.58
CA ASN A 442 24.82 -21.18 -48.85
C ASN A 442 24.90 -22.46 -49.71
N TYR A 443 23.98 -23.40 -49.47
CA TYR A 443 23.98 -24.71 -50.13
C TYR A 443 23.74 -24.60 -51.63
N GLU A 444 23.01 -23.59 -52.10
CA GLU A 444 22.79 -23.35 -53.53
C GLU A 444 24.10 -23.00 -54.25
N GLU A 445 24.92 -22.13 -53.65
CA GLU A 445 26.20 -21.75 -54.23
C GLU A 445 27.20 -22.92 -54.19
N LEU A 446 27.19 -23.71 -53.12
CA LEU A 446 27.99 -24.93 -53.01
C LEU A 446 27.55 -26.01 -54.00
N SER A 447 26.24 -26.21 -54.19
CA SER A 447 25.72 -27.17 -55.18
C SER A 447 26.00 -26.71 -56.60
N TYR A 448 25.87 -25.42 -56.89
CA TYR A 448 26.15 -24.87 -58.21
C TYR A 448 27.64 -25.03 -58.56
N ARG A 449 28.54 -24.72 -57.62
CA ARG A 449 29.98 -24.99 -57.77
C ARG A 449 30.28 -26.47 -57.94
N ALA A 450 29.58 -27.35 -57.23
CA ALA A 450 29.74 -28.79 -57.38
C ALA A 450 29.31 -29.28 -58.78
N VAL A 451 28.17 -28.82 -59.30
CA VAL A 451 27.69 -29.16 -60.65
C VAL A 451 28.66 -28.64 -61.71
N LEU A 452 29.10 -27.39 -61.61
CA LEU A 452 30.12 -26.84 -62.52
C LEU A 452 31.41 -27.66 -62.51
N SER A 453 31.85 -28.15 -61.35
CA SER A 453 33.04 -29.00 -61.26
C SER A 453 32.86 -30.37 -61.91
N ILE A 454 31.64 -30.91 -61.91
CA ILE A 454 31.30 -32.19 -62.56
C ILE A 454 31.27 -31.99 -64.08
N GLU A 455 30.64 -30.92 -64.57
CA GLU A 455 30.62 -30.60 -66.00
C GLU A 455 32.03 -30.37 -66.56
N ALA A 456 32.87 -29.65 -65.82
CA ALA A 456 34.27 -29.44 -66.21
C ALA A 456 35.03 -30.77 -66.35
N LYS A 457 34.88 -31.69 -65.39
CA LYS A 457 35.50 -33.02 -65.45
C LYS A 457 34.96 -33.87 -66.61
N MET A 458 33.66 -33.77 -66.90
CA MET A 458 33.07 -34.50 -68.03
C MET A 458 33.65 -34.01 -69.36
N ARG A 459 33.79 -32.69 -69.55
CA ARG A 459 34.44 -32.13 -70.74
C ARG A 459 35.89 -32.58 -70.90
N GLU A 460 36.67 -32.57 -69.82
CA GLU A 460 38.08 -33.02 -69.85
C GLU A 460 38.20 -34.51 -70.20
N SER A 461 37.26 -35.34 -69.71
CA SER A 461 37.17 -36.75 -70.08
C SER A 461 36.80 -36.95 -71.55
N GLU A 462 35.84 -36.18 -72.07
CA GLU A 462 35.44 -36.23 -73.49
C GLU A 462 36.59 -35.80 -74.41
N GLU A 463 37.30 -34.72 -74.09
CA GLU A 463 38.48 -34.28 -74.84
C GLU A 463 39.58 -35.35 -74.84
N SER A 464 39.84 -35.97 -73.69
CA SER A 464 40.80 -37.07 -73.56
C SER A 464 40.40 -38.30 -74.39
N GLN A 465 39.11 -38.63 -74.43
CA GLN A 465 38.60 -39.73 -75.27
C GLN A 465 38.73 -39.41 -76.75
N MET A 466 38.34 -38.20 -77.18
CA MET A 466 38.50 -37.75 -78.57
C MET A 466 39.96 -37.78 -79.01
N TRP A 467 40.87 -37.29 -78.17
CA TRP A 467 42.30 -37.31 -78.44
C TRP A 467 42.86 -38.74 -78.60
N ASN A 468 42.47 -39.65 -77.70
CA ASN A 468 42.85 -41.07 -77.79
C ASN A 468 42.28 -41.74 -79.06
N GLN A 469 41.03 -41.42 -79.43
CA GLN A 469 40.40 -41.95 -80.63
C GLN A 469 41.11 -41.46 -81.89
N GLN A 470 41.37 -40.15 -82.01
CA GLN A 470 42.15 -39.59 -83.13
C GLN A 470 43.54 -40.20 -83.21
N ARG A 471 44.24 -40.33 -82.09
CA ARG A 471 45.56 -40.97 -82.02
C ARG A 471 45.52 -42.41 -82.53
N SER A 472 44.49 -43.17 -82.17
CA SER A 472 44.33 -44.55 -82.66
C SER A 472 44.11 -44.62 -84.17
N LEU A 473 43.35 -43.68 -84.76
CA LEU A 473 43.13 -43.58 -86.20
C LEU A 473 44.43 -43.23 -86.93
N ILE A 474 45.20 -42.26 -86.43
CA ILE A 474 46.51 -41.90 -86.99
C ILE A 474 47.48 -43.09 -86.94
N MET A 475 47.51 -43.84 -85.83
CA MET A 475 48.34 -45.04 -85.70
C MET A 475 47.94 -46.14 -86.68
N ARG A 476 46.64 -46.38 -86.89
CA ARG A 476 46.14 -47.33 -87.90
C ARG A 476 46.49 -46.88 -89.33
N ALA A 477 46.32 -45.60 -89.65
CA ALA A 477 46.68 -45.04 -90.95
C ALA A 477 48.19 -45.15 -91.23
N ARG A 478 49.05 -44.85 -90.24
CA ARG A 478 50.50 -45.07 -90.33
C ARG A 478 50.86 -46.53 -90.56
N LYS A 479 50.22 -47.46 -89.84
CA LYS A 479 50.43 -48.91 -90.00
C LYS A 479 50.01 -49.38 -91.40
N GLN A 480 48.86 -48.93 -91.92
CA GLN A 480 48.43 -49.21 -93.29
C GLN A 480 49.39 -48.62 -94.34
N GLY A 481 49.87 -47.39 -94.12
CA GLY A 481 50.88 -46.76 -94.97
C GLY A 481 52.21 -47.54 -95.00
N GLN A 482 52.68 -48.04 -93.86
CA GLN A 482 53.87 -48.90 -93.79
C GLN A 482 53.65 -50.24 -94.52
N ILE A 483 52.47 -50.86 -94.39
CA ILE A 483 52.14 -52.09 -95.12
C ILE A 483 52.12 -51.84 -96.64
N LEU A 484 51.51 -50.75 -97.09
CA LEU A 484 51.48 -50.37 -98.51
C LEU A 484 52.88 -50.05 -99.06
N ALA A 485 53.72 -49.36 -98.27
CA ALA A 485 55.11 -49.07 -98.63
C ALA A 485 55.97 -50.35 -98.70
N ALA A 486 55.80 -51.29 -97.76
CA ALA A 486 56.46 -52.59 -97.80
C ALA A 486 56.02 -53.41 -99.02
N ARG A 487 54.73 -53.39 -99.37
CA ARG A 487 54.20 -54.05 -100.59
C ARG A 487 54.78 -53.44 -101.87
N ARG A 488 54.94 -52.10 -101.94
CA ARG A 488 55.62 -51.45 -103.07
C ARG A 488 57.10 -51.83 -103.17
N ARG A 489 57.81 -52.01 -102.04
CA ARG A 489 59.21 -52.49 -102.06
C ARG A 489 59.32 -53.94 -102.55
N LEU A 490 58.35 -54.79 -102.25
CA LEU A 490 58.30 -56.17 -102.75
C LEU A 490 57.91 -56.26 -104.24
N GLN A 491 57.18 -55.26 -104.76
CA GLN A 491 56.78 -55.17 -106.17
C GLN A 491 57.73 -54.33 -107.03
N ALA A 492 58.80 -53.77 -106.45
CA ALA A 492 59.82 -53.08 -107.21
C ALA A 492 60.63 -54.12 -108.02
N PRO A 493 60.68 -54.03 -109.36
CA PRO A 493 61.47 -54.95 -110.16
C PRO A 493 62.95 -54.79 -109.79
N ALA A 494 63.62 -55.92 -109.54
CA ALA A 494 65.07 -55.98 -109.43
C ALA A 494 65.70 -55.50 -110.74
N ARG A 495 66.11 -54.23 -110.79
CA ARG A 495 67.09 -53.76 -111.77
C ARG A 495 68.47 -54.01 -111.18
N GLY A 496 69.06 -55.14 -111.55
CA GLY A 496 70.49 -55.33 -111.55
C GLY A 496 71.00 -55.37 -112.99
N ALA A 497 72.24 -54.93 -113.15
CA ALA A 497 73.14 -55.11 -114.30
C ALA A 497 72.83 -54.34 -115.58
#